data_AF-A0A6I2R6L8-F1
#
_entry.id   AF-A0A6I2R6L8-F1
#
_cell.length_a   1.000
_cell.length_b   1.000
_cell.length_c   1.000
_cell.angle_alpha   90.00
_cell.angle_beta   90.00
_cell.angle_gamma   90.00
#
_symmetry.space_group_name_H-M   'P 1'
#
loop_
_entity.id
_entity.type
_entity.pdbx_description
1 polymer ?
#
loop_
_entity_poly.entity_id
_entity_poly.type
_entity_poly.pdbx_seq_one_letter_code
_entity_poly.pdbx_strand_id
1 'polypeptide(L)'
;MTAGSVIVLAFWVIFTVRKHFTPKLAAAEKANTYDLNRDNPEAKRAAQRRRGPLAAARWALRVAGWAENVLAVLMIAWLAFLLGAILTGTFFVFGYPV
;
A
#
# COMPACT_ATOMS: atom_id res chain seq x y z
N MET A 1 5.10 1.33 22.29
CA MET A 1 5.16 0.71 20.93
C MET A 1 6.60 0.66 20.50
N THR A 2 7.09 -0.49 20.03
CA THR A 2 8.44 -0.57 19.43
C THR A 2 8.37 -0.13 17.97
N ALA A 3 9.50 0.35 17.41
CA ALA A 3 9.58 0.75 16.01
C ALA A 3 9.11 -0.37 15.06
N GLY A 4 9.43 -1.63 15.37
CA GLY A 4 8.95 -2.80 14.62
C GLY A 4 7.43 -2.94 14.63
N SER A 5 6.76 -2.76 15.77
CA SER A 5 5.29 -2.82 15.83
C SER A 5 4.62 -1.73 14.99
N VAL A 6 5.19 -0.52 14.96
CA VAL A 6 4.68 0.60 14.13
C VAL A 6 4.82 0.26 12.65
N ILE A 7 5.98 -0.25 12.22
CA ILE A 7 6.24 -0.64 10.83
C ILE A 7 5.27 -1.74 10.37
N VAL A 8 5.08 -2.77 11.19
CA VAL A 8 4.16 -3.89 10.88
C VAL A 8 2.72 -3.40 10.76
N LEU A 9 2.24 -2.56 11.68
CA LEU A 9 0.88 -2.02 11.64
C LEU A 9 0.67 -1.12 10.41
N ALA A 10 1.62 -0.22 10.12
CA ALA A 10 1.56 0.66 8.95
C ALA A 10 1.53 -0.16 7.65
N PHE A 11 2.37 -1.18 7.55
CA PHE A 11 2.40 -2.10 6.42
C PHE A 11 1.04 -2.79 6.24
N TRP A 12 0.48 -3.34 7.32
CA TRP A 12 -0.81 -4.03 7.28
C TRP A 12 -1.98 -3.13 6.85
N VAL A 13 -2.02 -1.90 7.37
CA VAL A 13 -3.06 -0.92 7.02
C VAL A 13 -2.95 -0.54 5.54
N ILE A 14 -1.75 -0.24 5.05
CA ILE A 14 -1.54 0.15 3.64
C ILE A 14 -1.87 -1.03 2.72
N PHE A 15 -1.41 -2.24 3.06
CA PHE A 15 -1.66 -3.44 2.29
C PHE A 15 -3.15 -3.76 2.16
N THR A 16 -3.90 -3.70 3.28
CA THR A 16 -5.34 -4.00 3.29
C THR A 16 -6.13 -3.00 2.45
N VAL A 17 -5.85 -1.71 2.62
CA VAL A 17 -6.45 -0.64 1.81
C VAL A 17 -6.12 -0.87 0.33
N ARG A 18 -4.85 -1.05 -0.03
CA ARG A 18 -4.44 -1.27 -1.42
C ARG A 18 -5.15 -2.49 -2.03
N LYS A 19 -5.15 -3.61 -1.33
CA LYS A 19 -5.76 -4.87 -1.81
C LYS A 19 -7.28 -4.75 -1.97
N HIS A 20 -7.95 -4.00 -1.10
CA HIS A 20 -9.38 -3.76 -1.20
C HIS A 20 -9.77 -2.82 -2.34
N PHE A 21 -8.98 -1.76 -2.57
CA PHE A 21 -9.32 -0.71 -3.55
C PHE A 21 -8.78 -0.98 -4.97
N THR A 22 -7.73 -1.79 -5.13
CA THR A 22 -7.17 -2.15 -6.46
C THR A 22 -8.22 -2.73 -7.43
N PRO A 23 -9.00 -3.78 -7.08
CA PRO A 23 -9.98 -4.35 -8.01
C PRO A 23 -11.13 -3.38 -8.31
N LYS A 24 -11.53 -2.56 -7.33
CA LYS A 24 -12.59 -1.55 -7.49
C LYS A 24 -12.17 -0.45 -8.46
N LEU A 25 -10.93 0.01 -8.37
CA LEU A 25 -10.38 0.98 -9.32
C LEU A 25 -10.30 0.41 -10.73
N ALA A 26 -9.78 -0.82 -10.87
CA ALA A 26 -9.67 -1.47 -12.17
C ALA A 26 -11.05 -1.67 -12.85
N ALA A 27 -12.06 -2.05 -12.08
CA ALA A 27 -13.44 -2.14 -12.57
C ALA A 27 -13.98 -0.76 -13.01
N ALA A 28 -13.75 0.28 -12.21
CA ALA A 28 -14.19 1.63 -12.53
C ALA A 28 -13.49 2.20 -13.78
N GLU A 29 -12.20 1.95 -13.97
CA GLU A 29 -11.46 2.34 -15.18
C GLU A 29 -11.96 1.61 -16.43
N LYS A 30 -12.26 0.31 -16.31
CA LYS A 30 -12.81 -0.48 -17.42
C LYS A 30 -14.20 0.01 -17.82
N ALA A 31 -15.08 0.28 -16.84
CA ALA A 31 -16.39 0.86 -17.09
C ALA A 31 -16.27 2.24 -17.75
N ASN A 32 -15.37 3.10 -17.25
CA ASN A 32 -15.16 4.43 -17.79
C ASN A 32 -14.65 4.41 -19.25
N THR A 33 -13.85 3.41 -19.60
CA THR A 33 -13.34 3.22 -20.98
C THR A 33 -14.45 2.73 -21.92
N TYR A 34 -15.32 1.83 -21.43
CA TYR A 34 -16.48 1.36 -22.18
C TYR A 34 -17.48 2.49 -22.46
N ASP A 35 -17.79 3.31 -21.45
CA ASP A 35 -18.70 4.47 -21.60
C ASP A 35 -18.14 5.55 -22.54
N LEU A 36 -16.81 5.67 -22.62
CA LEU A 36 -16.13 6.58 -23.55
C LEU A 36 -16.24 6.13 -25.01
N ASN A 37 -16.24 4.81 -25.24
CA ASN A 37 -16.35 4.21 -26.57
C ASN A 37 -17.79 4.05 -27.05
N ARG A 38 -18.78 4.30 -26.18
CA ARG A 38 -20.21 4.25 -26.52
C ARG A 38 -20.63 5.49 -27.30
N ASP A 39 -21.48 5.35 -28.31
CA ASP A 39 -21.99 6.47 -29.15
C ASP A 39 -23.00 7.41 -28.44
N ASN A 40 -22.96 7.49 -27.11
CA ASN A 40 -23.77 8.43 -26.35
C ASN A 40 -22.91 9.64 -25.89
N PRO A 41 -23.18 10.86 -26.37
CA PRO A 41 -22.41 12.06 -26.03
C PRO A 41 -22.51 12.46 -24.54
N GLU A 42 -23.60 12.12 -23.85
CA GLU A 42 -23.76 12.39 -22.41
C GLU A 42 -22.90 11.44 -21.56
N ALA A 43 -22.85 10.16 -21.94
CA ALA A 43 -22.01 9.15 -21.30
C ALA A 43 -20.52 9.51 -21.43
N LYS A 44 -20.08 9.99 -22.61
CA LYS A 44 -18.71 10.47 -22.83
C LYS A 44 -18.34 11.64 -21.91
N ARG A 45 -19.23 12.63 -21.74
CA ARG A 45 -19.00 13.79 -20.86
C ARG A 45 -18.93 13.38 -19.39
N ALA A 46 -19.81 12.50 -18.92
CA ALA A 46 -19.80 11.99 -17.56
C ALA A 46 -18.52 11.17 -17.28
N ALA A 47 -18.12 10.33 -18.23
CA ALA A 47 -16.91 9.52 -18.15
C ALA A 47 -15.62 10.39 -18.15
N GLN A 48 -15.61 11.47 -18.92
CA GLN A 48 -14.51 12.43 -18.95
C GLN A 48 -14.37 13.20 -17.63
N ARG A 49 -15.48 13.56 -16.96
CA ARG A 49 -15.46 14.15 -15.62
C ARG A 49 -14.90 13.21 -14.55
N ARG A 50 -15.13 11.90 -14.70
CA ARG A 50 -14.62 10.87 -13.78
C ARG A 50 -13.13 10.54 -13.99
N ARG A 51 -12.49 10.97 -15.09
CA ARG A 51 -11.06 10.74 -15.33
C ARG A 51 -10.15 11.36 -14.27
N GLY A 52 -10.47 12.57 -13.80
CA GLY A 52 -9.72 13.25 -12.74
C GLY A 52 -9.63 12.43 -11.44
N PRO A 53 -10.77 12.08 -10.81
CA PRO A 53 -10.75 11.30 -9.58
C PRO A 53 -10.21 9.87 -9.76
N LEU A 54 -10.42 9.24 -10.92
CA LEU A 54 -9.83 7.92 -11.21
C LEU A 54 -8.31 7.99 -11.36
N ALA A 55 -7.78 9.04 -12.00
CA ALA A 55 -6.34 9.27 -12.11
C ALA A 55 -5.71 9.54 -10.73
N ALA A 56 -6.38 10.31 -9.87
CA ALA A 56 -5.95 10.54 -8.50
C ALA A 56 -5.92 9.23 -7.69
N ALA A 57 -6.95 8.40 -7.81
CA ALA A 57 -7.02 7.12 -7.12
C ALA A 57 -5.98 6.10 -7.65
N ARG A 58 -5.68 6.12 -8.96
CA ARG A 58 -4.57 5.34 -9.54
C ARG A 58 -3.21 5.78 -8.97
N TRP A 59 -2.99 7.09 -8.88
CA TRP A 59 -1.79 7.65 -8.25
C TRP A 59 -1.70 7.28 -6.77
N ALA A 60 -2.79 7.36 -6.02
CA ALA A 60 -2.84 6.97 -4.62
C ALA A 60 -2.48 5.50 -4.42
N LEU A 61 -3.02 4.59 -5.25
CA LEU A 61 -2.64 3.16 -5.21
C LEU A 61 -1.18 2.93 -5.57
N ARG A 62 -0.64 3.70 -6.51
CA ARG A 62 0.78 3.62 -6.88
C ARG A 62 1.66 4.05 -5.70
N VAL A 63 1.38 5.20 -5.08
CA VAL A 63 2.11 5.68 -3.89
C VAL A 63 1.97 4.70 -2.73
N ALA A 64 0.79 4.11 -2.52
CA ALA A 64 0.59 3.05 -1.52
C ALA A 64 1.49 1.83 -1.79
N GLY A 65 1.65 1.42 -3.06
CA GLY A 65 2.58 0.35 -3.43
C GLY A 65 4.05 0.69 -3.14
N TRP A 66 4.48 1.93 -3.41
CA TRP A 66 5.81 2.41 -3.03
C TRP A 66 6.03 2.39 -1.52
N ALA A 67 5.06 2.91 -0.76
CA ALA A 67 5.11 2.93 0.70
C ALA A 67 5.19 1.51 1.28
N GLU A 68 4.44 0.56 0.72
CA GLU A 68 4.49 -0.84 1.12
C GLU A 68 5.85 -1.47 0.88
N ASN A 69 6.48 -1.20 -0.27
CA ASN A 69 7.84 -1.66 -0.56
C ASN A 69 8.88 -1.08 0.42
N VAL A 70 8.80 0.22 0.69
CA VAL A 70 9.69 0.88 1.67
C VAL A 70 9.51 0.27 3.06
N LEU A 71 8.27 0.06 3.50
CA LEU A 71 7.95 -0.58 4.77
C LEU A 71 8.47 -2.03 4.83
N ALA A 72 8.37 -2.78 3.73
CA ALA A 72 8.91 -4.13 3.66
C ALA A 72 10.44 -4.15 3.83
N VAL A 73 11.15 -3.24 3.16
CA VAL A 73 12.62 -3.09 3.31
C VAL A 73 12.98 -2.71 4.74
N LEU A 74 12.25 -1.75 5.34
CA LEU A 74 12.47 -1.36 6.74
C LEU A 74 12.20 -2.51 7.71
N MET A 75 11.18 -3.34 7.43
CA MET A 75 10.88 -4.52 8.24
C MET A 75 12.00 -5.55 8.15
N ILE A 76 12.56 -5.80 6.95
CA ILE A 76 13.72 -6.69 6.77
C ILE A 76 14.95 -6.14 7.51
N ALA A 77 15.23 -4.85 7.38
CA ALA A 77 16.34 -4.20 8.08
C ALA A 77 16.19 -4.30 9.60
N TRP A 78 14.97 -4.09 10.12
CA TRP A 78 14.66 -4.24 11.52
C TRP A 78 14.83 -5.69 12.01
N LEU A 79 14.40 -6.69 11.22
CA LEU A 79 14.60 -8.10 11.54
C LEU A 79 16.10 -8.48 11.55
N ALA A 80 16.87 -8.00 10.57
CA ALA A 80 18.31 -8.23 10.52
C ALA A 80 19.02 -7.61 11.73
N PHE A 81 18.63 -6.39 12.12
CA PHE A 81 19.11 -5.75 13.34
C PHE A 81 18.77 -6.56 14.59
N LEU A 82 17.52 -7.02 14.71
CA LEU A 82 17.07 -7.80 15.86
C LEU A 82 17.82 -9.13 15.97
N LEU A 83 18.02 -9.83 14.86
CA LEU A 83 18.84 -11.05 14.80
C LEU A 83 20.28 -10.78 15.18
N GLY A 84 20.90 -9.74 14.61
CA GLY A 84 22.26 -9.34 14.95
C GLY A 84 22.41 -9.04 16.45
N ALA A 85 21.46 -8.30 17.01
CA ALA A 85 21.50 -7.89 18.41
C ALA A 85 21.23 -9.05 19.40
N ILE A 86 20.46 -10.07 18.99
CA ILE A 86 20.37 -11.35 19.72
C ILE A 86 21.70 -12.09 19.67
N LEU A 87 22.32 -12.21 18.50
CA LEU A 87 23.59 -12.93 18.32
C LEU A 87 24.75 -12.28 19.07
N THR A 88 24.74 -10.95 19.24
CA THR A 88 25.77 -10.21 19.97
C THR A 88 25.45 -10.04 21.47
N GLY A 89 24.45 -10.75 22.01
CA GLY A 89 24.07 -10.71 23.42
C GLY A 89 23.58 -9.34 23.90
N THR A 90 23.22 -8.45 22.98
CA THR A 90 22.92 -7.04 23.26
C THR A 90 21.44 -6.80 23.52
N PHE A 91 20.58 -7.80 23.22
CA PHE A 91 19.16 -7.81 23.54
C PHE A 91 18.86 -8.68 24.76
N PHE A 92 18.31 -8.07 25.81
CA PHE A 92 17.79 -8.78 26.97
C PHE A 92 16.44 -9.39 26.64
N VAL A 93 16.38 -10.72 26.52
CA VAL A 93 15.12 -11.47 26.46
C VAL A 93 14.90 -12.06 27.86
N PHE A 94 13.92 -11.52 28.60
CA PHE A 94 13.56 -11.95 29.96
C PHE A 94 14.65 -11.80 31.05
N GLY A 95 15.42 -10.71 31.03
CA GLY A 95 16.24 -10.31 32.20
C GLY A 95 17.52 -11.13 32.42
N TYR A 96 17.86 -12.06 31.54
CA TYR A 96 19.19 -12.67 31.48
C TYR A 96 19.94 -12.11 30.27
N PRO A 97 21.24 -11.78 30.42
CA PRO A 97 22.10 -11.63 29.24
C PRO A 97 22.16 -12.99 28.55
N VAL A 98 21.92 -13.00 27.24
CA VAL A 98 22.20 -14.16 26.37
C VAL A 98 23.67 -14.10 25.97
#